data_AF-A0A0M8N060-F1
#
_entry.id   AF-A0A0M8N060-F1
#
_cell.length_a   1.000
_cell.length_b   1.000
_cell.length_c   1.000
_cell.angle_alpha   90.00
_cell.angle_beta   90.00
_cell.angle_gamma   90.00
#
_symmetry.space_group_name_H-M   'P 1'
#
loop_
_entity.id
_entity.type
_entity.pdbx_description
1 polymer ?
#
loop_
_entity_poly.entity_id
_entity_poly.type
_entity_poly.pdbx_seq_one_letter_code
_entity_poly.pdbx_strand_id
1 'polypeptide(L)'
;MAVMTFSDDEKQDGIHRDGSFLQHEGLLYNGNYGKDLLNAFIQLEGEVVGTPFAANDTTRDAMSTFIRGNEWMIFTDEETGVEHWDMNVIGRFVAFPVSDLQANADINFNVSKLGNAVRDFAGSHSLSDTIKRLGSNGTSKLTGNKGFWASDYMVHRRDSFMLTNKMLSVRSLNSESVNDANPLGYHLGQGTLFAYVDGTEYRDIMGSWDWNLVPGTTVLLNRPEGEVATVAQGGKRTFVGVVSDGNFGTSVEDYIDPLDGSIAYRKVWFFVDEGVIITTTAIETNATGSPPVISVLDNRAAVPNGRVYLDGKAMEVTETNGTLKARTLSYGGNGYLAYDAPFELSLSLGKRTGNWSAISTSTVGKTTEDIFYAYTILQARNFTYGVFPAMTERKLAEQARGSTWKTIAGDGIDGLYGPNRLSLVFWPEASNTSGSRSITLDLRKLGWADRGELVFTSDQPAVYLFEAKHDCDNTFTLTITLADPTQRLTQASFNLRLTDARVADFDVADGSMMVFKDTVELEAELPRGGLAGSSVAKEVLVEWGF
;
A
#
# COMPACT_ATOMS: atom_id res chain seq x y z
N MET A 1 30.51 20.47 8.02
CA MET A 1 29.38 19.68 8.55
C MET A 1 29.34 18.36 7.81
N ALA A 2 28.95 17.27 8.45
CA ALA A 2 28.67 16.03 7.72
C ALA A 2 27.54 16.30 6.72
N VAL A 3 27.68 15.79 5.50
CA VAL A 3 26.67 15.93 4.44
C VAL A 3 25.52 14.98 4.76
N MET A 4 24.28 15.46 4.79
CA MET A 4 23.11 14.58 4.87
C MET A 4 22.91 13.95 3.49
N THR A 5 22.78 12.64 3.42
CA THR A 5 22.67 11.89 2.17
C THR A 5 21.74 10.69 2.36
N PHE A 6 21.55 9.93 1.29
CA PHE A 6 20.72 8.73 1.33
C PHE A 6 21.35 7.62 2.15
N SER A 7 20.49 6.84 2.78
CA SER A 7 20.75 5.51 3.32
C SER A 7 20.36 4.50 2.25
N ASP A 8 21.33 3.72 1.78
CA ASP A 8 21.16 2.83 0.63
C ASP A 8 21.16 1.34 1.05
N ASP A 9 21.48 1.04 2.31
CA ASP A 9 21.50 -0.33 2.85
C ASP A 9 20.14 -0.72 3.46
N GLU A 10 19.79 -2.01 3.38
CA GLU A 10 18.59 -2.55 4.02
C GLU A 10 18.57 -2.21 5.52
N LYS A 11 17.41 -1.78 6.05
CA LYS A 11 17.20 -1.41 7.47
C LYS A 11 18.04 -0.24 7.98
N GLN A 12 18.84 0.41 7.14
CA GLN A 12 19.68 1.52 7.56
C GLN A 12 18.83 2.72 7.97
N ASP A 13 19.08 3.22 9.17
CA ASP A 13 18.44 4.44 9.68
C ASP A 13 18.79 5.65 8.81
N GLY A 14 17.78 6.40 8.37
CA GLY A 14 17.96 7.60 7.56
C GLY A 14 16.98 7.73 6.40
N ILE A 15 17.29 8.67 5.49
CA ILE A 15 16.48 8.97 4.31
C ILE A 15 16.79 7.97 3.20
N HIS A 16 15.78 7.30 2.66
CA HIS A 16 15.91 6.38 1.52
C HIS A 16 15.48 7.06 0.22
N ARG A 17 15.93 6.51 -0.91
CA ARG A 17 15.75 7.11 -2.25
C ARG A 17 14.30 7.17 -2.74
N ASP A 18 13.40 6.41 -2.13
CA ASP A 18 11.97 6.48 -2.40
C ASP A 18 11.25 7.61 -1.62
N GLY A 19 11.96 8.28 -0.70
CA GLY A 19 11.43 9.30 0.20
C GLY A 19 10.95 8.76 1.55
N SER A 20 11.11 7.46 1.82
CA SER A 20 10.89 6.92 3.16
C SER A 20 12.03 7.31 4.11
N PHE A 21 11.71 7.32 5.40
CA PHE A 21 12.68 7.47 6.48
C PHE A 21 12.58 6.24 7.37
N LEU A 22 13.67 5.48 7.44
CA LEU A 22 13.74 4.30 8.30
C LEU A 22 14.43 4.65 9.60
N GLN A 23 14.00 4.00 10.68
CA GLN A 23 14.60 4.13 12.00
C GLN A 23 14.46 2.79 12.73
N HIS A 24 15.39 2.47 13.62
CA HIS A 24 15.34 1.29 14.50
C HIS A 24 15.08 -0.01 13.71
N GLU A 25 16.04 -0.35 12.83
CA GLU A 25 16.06 -1.62 12.08
C GLU A 25 14.94 -1.76 11.03
N GLY A 26 14.70 -0.69 10.27
CA GLY A 26 13.82 -0.71 9.10
C GLY A 26 12.34 -0.43 9.40
N LEU A 27 12.01 0.18 10.55
CA LEU A 27 10.67 0.70 10.79
C LEU A 27 10.46 1.99 10.02
N LEU A 28 9.31 2.09 9.36
CA LEU A 28 8.90 3.29 8.64
C LEU A 28 8.52 4.40 9.64
N TYR A 29 9.29 5.47 9.67
CA TYR A 29 9.24 6.46 10.74
C TYR A 29 9.26 7.92 10.26
N ASN A 30 8.80 8.16 9.03
CA ASN A 30 8.65 9.51 8.45
C ASN A 30 7.94 10.47 9.40
N GLY A 31 6.85 10.04 10.03
CA GLY A 31 5.98 10.90 10.84
C GLY A 31 6.45 11.18 12.26
N ASN A 32 7.58 10.60 12.71
CA ASN A 32 8.17 10.94 14.00
C ASN A 32 9.67 11.24 13.91
N TYR A 33 10.54 10.22 13.95
CA TYR A 33 11.99 10.46 13.93
C TYR A 33 12.44 11.17 12.65
N GLY A 34 11.85 10.82 11.50
CA GLY A 34 12.08 11.54 10.24
C GLY A 34 11.59 12.99 10.30
N LYS A 35 10.40 13.23 10.87
CA LYS A 35 9.86 14.56 11.10
C LYS A 35 10.74 15.38 12.06
N ASP A 36 11.33 14.78 13.09
CA ASP A 36 12.28 15.47 13.99
C ASP A 36 13.56 15.87 13.25
N LEU A 37 14.07 15.00 12.37
CA LEU A 37 15.14 15.36 11.43
C LEU A 37 14.72 16.53 10.53
N LEU A 38 13.49 16.52 10.00
CA LEU A 38 12.97 17.61 9.18
C LEU A 38 12.91 18.93 9.96
N ASN A 39 12.46 18.92 11.21
CA ASN A 39 12.44 20.12 12.05
C ASN A 39 13.85 20.67 12.30
N ALA A 40 14.82 19.80 12.55
CA ALA A 40 16.22 20.20 12.69
C ALA A 40 16.76 20.81 11.39
N PHE A 41 16.45 20.22 10.23
CA PHE A 41 16.80 20.77 8.92
C PHE A 41 16.15 22.14 8.69
N ILE A 42 14.85 22.29 8.93
CA ILE A 42 14.12 23.56 8.76
C ILE A 42 14.76 24.66 9.60
N GLN A 43 15.11 24.36 10.85
CA GLN A 43 15.74 25.34 11.73
C GLN A 43 17.14 25.71 11.24
N LEU A 44 18.00 24.72 10.96
CA LEU A 44 19.39 24.98 10.59
C LEU A 44 19.48 25.64 9.21
N GLU A 45 18.86 25.05 8.19
CA GLU A 45 18.89 25.58 6.82
C GLU A 45 18.24 26.96 6.76
N GLY A 46 17.14 27.17 7.49
CA GLY A 46 16.45 28.46 7.57
C GLY A 46 17.35 29.63 8.02
N GLU A 47 18.32 29.38 8.90
CA GLU A 47 19.29 30.38 9.37
C GLU A 47 20.43 30.63 8.37
N VAL A 48 20.82 29.62 7.59
CA VAL A 48 22.01 29.68 6.72
C VAL A 48 21.72 29.83 5.23
N VAL A 49 20.46 29.70 4.80
CA VAL A 49 20.08 29.80 3.39
C VAL A 49 20.49 31.15 2.78
N GLY A 50 21.20 31.08 1.65
CA GLY A 50 21.84 32.24 1.01
C GLY A 50 23.25 32.56 1.52
N THR A 51 23.81 31.76 2.44
CA THR A 51 25.20 31.85 2.90
C THR A 51 26.04 30.67 2.39
N PRO A 52 27.39 30.70 2.50
CA PRO A 52 28.24 29.54 2.19
C PRO A 52 28.02 28.29 3.06
N PHE A 53 27.19 28.36 4.11
CA PHE A 53 26.85 27.23 4.97
C PHE A 53 25.54 26.53 4.59
N ALA A 54 24.82 27.03 3.59
CA ALA A 54 23.59 26.41 3.07
C ALA A 54 23.82 24.99 2.56
N ALA A 55 22.75 24.19 2.51
CA ALA A 55 22.75 22.83 2.00
C ALA A 55 23.41 22.76 0.61
N ASN A 56 24.32 21.80 0.42
CA ASN A 56 24.88 21.49 -0.90
C ASN A 56 23.90 20.61 -1.71
N ASP A 57 24.22 20.33 -2.97
CA ASP A 57 23.34 19.56 -3.85
C ASP A 57 23.02 18.16 -3.31
N THR A 58 23.97 17.48 -2.67
CA THR A 58 23.72 16.17 -2.06
C THR A 58 22.67 16.23 -0.95
N THR A 59 22.77 17.21 -0.05
CA THR A 59 21.76 17.43 1.00
C THR A 59 20.43 17.86 0.39
N ARG A 60 20.43 18.73 -0.63
CA ARG A 60 19.22 19.19 -1.31
C ARG A 60 18.48 18.04 -1.99
N ASP A 61 19.21 17.13 -2.62
CA ASP A 61 18.65 15.95 -3.28
C ASP A 61 17.95 15.04 -2.26
N ALA A 62 18.66 14.67 -1.19
CA ALA A 62 18.12 13.83 -0.12
C ALA A 62 16.90 14.47 0.57
N MET A 63 17.01 15.74 0.97
CA MET A 63 15.92 16.44 1.66
C MET A 63 14.72 16.70 0.75
N SER A 64 14.93 17.06 -0.52
CA SER A 64 13.80 17.28 -1.44
C SER A 64 13.07 15.98 -1.78
N THR A 65 13.79 14.85 -1.80
CA THR A 65 13.21 13.51 -1.96
C THR A 65 12.41 13.12 -0.72
N PHE A 66 12.98 13.31 0.47
CA PHE A 66 12.32 13.06 1.75
C PHE A 66 11.05 13.89 1.93
N ILE A 67 11.11 15.20 1.67
CA ILE A 67 9.97 16.12 1.83
C ILE A 67 8.84 15.77 0.85
N ARG A 68 9.17 15.43 -0.41
CA ARG A 68 8.18 14.93 -1.36
C ARG A 68 7.59 13.60 -0.93
N GLY A 69 8.40 12.69 -0.37
CA GLY A 69 7.94 11.42 0.19
C GLY A 69 6.96 11.61 1.36
N ASN A 70 7.27 12.52 2.28
CA ASN A 70 6.43 12.84 3.44
C ASN A 70 5.02 13.29 3.05
N GLU A 71 4.90 14.13 2.02
CA GLU A 71 3.59 14.64 1.55
C GLU A 71 2.61 13.51 1.19
N TRP A 72 3.11 12.41 0.61
CA TRP A 72 2.27 11.25 0.31
C TRP A 72 1.71 10.60 1.56
N MET A 73 2.39 10.70 2.69
CA MET A 73 2.03 10.07 3.97
C MET A 73 1.20 10.96 4.88
N ILE A 74 0.73 12.12 4.37
CA ILE A 74 -0.06 13.09 5.13
C ILE A 74 -1.52 13.09 4.63
N PHE A 75 -2.47 12.90 5.54
CA PHE A 75 -3.90 13.08 5.29
C PHE A 75 -4.41 14.33 6.03
N THR A 76 -5.61 14.78 5.69
CA THR A 76 -6.25 15.94 6.32
C THR A 76 -7.52 15.48 6.99
N ASP A 77 -7.73 15.87 8.25
CA ASP A 77 -9.04 15.80 8.91
C ASP A 77 -9.90 16.91 8.27
N GLU A 78 -10.92 16.53 7.50
CA GLU A 78 -11.73 17.46 6.71
C GLU A 78 -12.65 18.34 7.59
N GLU A 79 -12.91 17.93 8.84
CA GLU A 79 -13.70 18.70 9.81
C GLU A 79 -12.89 19.88 10.37
N THR A 80 -11.61 19.63 10.72
CA THR A 80 -10.75 20.60 11.40
C THR A 80 -9.76 21.30 10.46
N GLY A 81 -9.49 20.72 9.30
CA GLY A 81 -8.44 21.15 8.36
C GLY A 81 -7.02 20.85 8.85
N VAL A 82 -6.85 20.08 9.92
CA VAL A 82 -5.54 19.70 10.44
C VAL A 82 -4.95 18.58 9.59
N GLU A 83 -3.66 18.71 9.28
CA GLU A 83 -2.90 17.68 8.58
C GLU A 83 -2.28 16.71 9.61
N HIS A 84 -2.39 15.42 9.33
CA HIS A 84 -1.91 14.34 10.19
C HIS A 84 -1.08 13.34 9.39
N TRP A 85 -0.17 12.66 10.08
CA TRP A 85 0.59 11.54 9.52
C TRP A 85 -0.25 10.26 9.46
N ASP A 86 -0.07 9.49 8.39
CA ASP A 86 -0.56 8.11 8.29
C ASP A 86 -0.13 7.26 9.50
N MET A 87 -1.01 6.37 9.93
CA MET A 87 -0.77 5.58 11.14
C MET A 87 0.37 4.56 10.96
N ASN A 88 0.71 4.13 9.73
CA ASN A 88 1.86 3.24 9.51
C ASN A 88 3.21 3.94 9.69
N VAL A 89 3.25 5.28 9.68
CA VAL A 89 4.53 6.03 9.57
C VAL A 89 4.93 6.74 10.86
N ILE A 90 4.16 6.54 11.93
CA ILE A 90 4.40 7.10 13.27
C ILE A 90 4.85 6.03 14.29
N GLY A 91 5.07 4.79 13.86
CA GLY A 91 5.54 3.68 14.70
C GLY A 91 4.75 3.54 16.00
N ARG A 92 5.42 3.43 17.15
CA ARG A 92 4.75 3.22 18.45
C ARG A 92 3.82 4.37 18.89
N PHE A 93 3.87 5.52 18.22
CA PHE A 93 3.07 6.69 18.61
C PHE A 93 1.58 6.56 18.27
N VAL A 94 1.19 5.53 17.49
CA VAL A 94 -0.22 5.09 17.36
C VAL A 94 -0.89 4.81 18.70
N ALA A 95 -0.10 4.51 19.75
CA ALA A 95 -0.61 4.17 21.07
C ALA A 95 -0.91 5.38 21.98
N PHE A 96 -0.83 6.61 21.45
CA PHE A 96 -1.15 7.83 22.19
C PHE A 96 -2.40 8.50 21.64
N PRO A 97 -3.25 9.11 22.47
CA PRO A 97 -4.31 10.00 22.01
C PRO A 97 -3.74 11.35 21.55
N VAL A 98 -4.49 12.06 20.70
CA VAL A 98 -4.14 13.39 20.17
C VAL A 98 -3.87 14.39 21.29
N SER A 99 -4.57 14.27 22.42
CA SER A 99 -4.39 15.13 23.60
C SER A 99 -3.01 15.05 24.25
N ASP A 100 -2.23 14.00 23.98
CA ASP A 100 -0.85 13.85 24.43
C ASP A 100 0.17 14.58 23.53
N LEU A 101 -0.30 15.24 22.46
CA LEU A 101 0.49 16.06 21.54
C LEU A 101 1.69 15.31 20.94
N GLN A 102 1.50 14.02 20.66
CA GLN A 102 2.49 13.16 20.01
C GLN A 102 2.35 13.20 18.48
N ALA A 103 3.08 12.32 17.77
CA ALA A 103 3.13 12.29 16.30
C ALA A 103 1.77 12.07 15.59
N ASN A 104 0.75 11.58 16.30
CA ASN A 104 -0.61 11.45 15.78
C ASN A 104 -1.45 12.75 15.86
N ALA A 105 -1.00 13.75 16.61
CA ALA A 105 -1.79 14.95 16.90
C ALA A 105 -1.84 15.94 15.72
N ASP A 106 -0.75 16.09 14.96
CA ASP A 106 -0.64 16.84 13.71
C ASP A 106 0.68 16.49 13.00
N ILE A 107 0.99 17.16 11.89
CA ILE A 107 2.28 16.98 11.19
C ILE A 107 3.51 17.47 11.98
N ASN A 108 3.32 18.30 13.00
CA ASN A 108 4.32 18.85 13.93
C ASN A 108 5.61 19.39 13.26
N PHE A 109 5.45 20.04 12.10
CA PHE A 109 6.43 20.95 11.50
C PHE A 109 5.71 22.15 10.87
N ASN A 110 6.39 23.31 10.75
CA ASN A 110 5.77 24.53 10.24
C ASN A 110 6.03 24.70 8.73
N VAL A 111 4.98 24.59 7.91
CA VAL A 111 5.06 24.67 6.44
C VAL A 111 5.65 26.01 5.94
N SER A 112 5.31 27.13 6.58
CA SER A 112 5.87 28.44 6.20
C SER A 112 7.37 28.55 6.48
N LYS A 113 7.83 28.00 7.62
CA LYS A 113 9.27 27.92 7.93
C LYS A 113 9.99 26.98 6.97
N LEU A 114 9.37 25.84 6.63
CA LEU A 114 9.89 24.94 5.61
C LEU A 114 10.07 25.67 4.27
N GLY A 115 9.04 26.38 3.81
CA GLY A 115 9.12 27.16 2.57
C GLY A 115 10.23 28.22 2.57
N ASN A 116 10.49 28.86 3.70
CA ASN A 116 11.60 29.80 3.85
C ASN A 116 12.97 29.12 3.84
N ALA A 117 13.09 27.93 4.44
CA ALA A 117 14.33 27.16 4.51
C ALA A 117 14.73 26.63 3.12
N VAL A 118 13.77 26.19 2.32
CA VAL A 118 14.03 25.61 0.98
C VAL A 118 13.82 26.62 -0.16
N ARG A 119 13.82 27.92 0.12
CA ARG A 119 13.48 28.97 -0.87
C ARG A 119 14.43 29.05 -2.07
N ASP A 120 15.64 28.53 -1.94
CA ASP A 120 16.66 28.48 -2.99
C ASP A 120 16.82 27.06 -3.60
N PHE A 121 15.91 26.14 -3.25
CA PHE A 121 15.80 24.84 -3.91
C PHE A 121 15.10 25.05 -5.27
N ALA A 122 15.85 24.83 -6.35
CA ALA A 122 15.38 25.04 -7.73
C ALA A 122 15.62 23.80 -8.61
N GLY A 123 15.05 23.80 -9.81
CA GLY A 123 15.19 22.69 -10.76
C GLY A 123 14.65 21.39 -10.18
N SER A 124 15.45 20.31 -10.25
CA SER A 124 15.09 19.00 -9.72
C SER A 124 14.81 19.00 -8.21
N HIS A 125 15.39 19.94 -7.45
CA HIS A 125 15.19 20.03 -5.99
C HIS A 125 13.96 20.86 -5.58
N SER A 126 13.26 21.49 -6.52
CA SER A 126 12.16 22.40 -6.18
C SER A 126 11.05 21.70 -5.37
N LEU A 127 10.58 22.38 -4.34
CA LEU A 127 9.51 21.92 -3.43
C LEU A 127 8.27 22.82 -3.46
N SER A 128 8.19 23.75 -4.43
CA SER A 128 7.14 24.77 -4.47
C SER A 128 5.73 24.19 -4.50
N ASP A 129 5.52 23.08 -5.23
CA ASP A 129 4.22 22.42 -5.31
C ASP A 129 3.84 21.73 -3.99
N THR A 130 4.80 21.06 -3.34
CA THR A 130 4.61 20.43 -2.02
C THR A 130 4.28 21.49 -0.96
N ILE A 131 5.03 22.60 -0.93
CA ILE A 131 4.76 23.71 0.00
C ILE A 131 3.37 24.30 -0.24
N LYS A 132 2.99 24.48 -1.50
CA LYS A 132 1.68 25.02 -1.87
C LYS A 132 0.54 24.10 -1.42
N ARG A 133 0.68 22.79 -1.60
CA ARG A 133 -0.34 21.80 -1.21
C ARG A 133 -0.45 21.66 0.31
N LEU A 134 0.66 21.50 1.02
CA LEU A 134 0.66 21.45 2.49
C LEU A 134 0.11 22.76 3.09
N GLY A 135 0.48 23.92 2.52
CA GLY A 135 -0.04 25.21 2.94
C GLY A 135 -1.51 25.45 2.59
N SER A 136 -2.16 24.53 1.86
CA SER A 136 -3.56 24.61 1.48
C SER A 136 -4.50 23.90 2.45
N ASN A 137 -3.96 23.21 3.46
CA ASN A 137 -4.69 22.45 4.48
C ASN A 137 -5.75 21.53 3.83
N GLY A 138 -5.31 20.70 2.89
CA GLY A 138 -6.16 19.73 2.21
C GLY A 138 -7.07 20.26 1.09
N THR A 139 -7.07 21.57 0.79
CA THR A 139 -7.89 22.10 -0.34
C THR A 139 -7.26 21.85 -1.72
N SER A 140 -5.93 21.71 -1.79
CA SER A 140 -5.22 21.25 -2.97
C SER A 140 -4.74 19.82 -2.73
N LYS A 141 -5.33 18.85 -3.44
CA LYS A 141 -5.06 17.43 -3.23
C LYS A 141 -3.85 16.94 -4.04
N LEU A 142 -3.10 16.01 -3.46
CA LEU A 142 -2.12 15.17 -4.17
C LEU A 142 -2.81 13.86 -4.57
N THR A 143 -2.75 13.51 -5.85
CA THR A 143 -3.36 12.31 -6.42
C THR A 143 -2.33 11.42 -7.12
N GLY A 144 -2.62 10.14 -7.23
CA GLY A 144 -1.78 9.14 -7.90
C GLY A 144 -1.54 7.90 -7.04
N ASN A 145 -0.51 7.14 -7.40
CA ASN A 145 -0.01 5.99 -6.65
C ASN A 145 1.51 6.16 -6.45
N LYS A 146 2.00 5.84 -5.26
CA LYS A 146 3.44 5.84 -4.98
C LYS A 146 3.83 4.60 -4.18
N GLY A 147 4.78 3.85 -4.72
CA GLY A 147 5.48 2.79 -4.01
C GLY A 147 6.71 3.32 -3.26
N PHE A 148 6.91 2.82 -2.05
CA PHE A 148 8.09 3.00 -1.21
C PHE A 148 8.74 1.62 -1.01
N TRP A 149 9.62 1.27 -1.95
CA TRP A 149 10.24 -0.05 -2.00
C TRP A 149 11.18 -0.32 -0.83
N ALA A 150 11.80 0.71 -0.24
CA ALA A 150 12.72 0.53 0.88
C ALA A 150 11.99 0.13 2.17
N SER A 151 10.68 0.40 2.27
CA SER A 151 9.89 0.25 3.49
C SER A 151 8.68 -0.67 3.36
N ASP A 152 8.53 -1.38 2.23
CA ASP A 152 7.39 -2.27 1.96
C ASP A 152 6.05 -1.53 2.13
N TYR A 153 5.94 -0.34 1.52
CA TYR A 153 4.81 0.56 1.73
C TYR A 153 4.29 1.15 0.42
N MET A 154 2.97 1.29 0.30
CA MET A 154 2.31 1.91 -0.85
C MET A 154 1.25 2.90 -0.40
N VAL A 155 1.21 4.05 -1.08
CA VAL A 155 0.14 5.04 -0.93
C VAL A 155 -0.61 5.16 -2.24
N HIS A 156 -1.94 5.16 -2.17
CA HIS A 156 -2.81 5.44 -3.29
C HIS A 156 -3.79 6.56 -2.95
N ARG A 157 -3.80 7.61 -3.75
CA ARG A 157 -4.58 8.83 -3.50
C ARG A 157 -5.46 9.16 -4.69
N ARG A 158 -6.69 9.54 -4.39
CA ARG A 158 -7.65 10.18 -5.30
C ARG A 158 -8.21 11.42 -4.61
N ASP A 159 -8.95 12.24 -5.35
CA ASP A 159 -9.52 13.47 -4.78
C ASP A 159 -10.39 13.22 -3.55
N SER A 160 -11.03 12.04 -3.48
CA SER A 160 -11.99 11.67 -2.44
C SER A 160 -11.46 10.71 -1.38
N PHE A 161 -10.24 10.17 -1.52
CA PHE A 161 -9.69 9.23 -0.53
C PHE A 161 -8.18 9.07 -0.60
N MET A 162 -7.62 8.52 0.47
CA MET A 162 -6.25 8.01 0.56
C MET A 162 -6.27 6.59 1.16
N LEU A 163 -5.54 5.68 0.52
CA LEU A 163 -5.27 4.32 1.00
C LEU A 163 -3.78 4.18 1.27
N THR A 164 -3.44 3.57 2.40
CA THR A 164 -2.05 3.30 2.79
C THR A 164 -1.89 1.84 3.14
N ASN A 165 -0.90 1.17 2.54
CA ASN A 165 -0.66 -0.25 2.73
C ASN A 165 0.77 -0.50 3.17
N LYS A 166 0.96 -1.18 4.31
CA LYS A 166 2.26 -1.57 4.85
C LYS A 166 2.33 -3.09 4.96
N MET A 167 3.39 -3.67 4.38
CA MET A 167 3.67 -5.10 4.39
C MET A 167 4.92 -5.42 5.21
N LEU A 168 5.17 -6.70 5.48
CA LEU A 168 6.30 -7.17 6.25
C LEU A 168 7.21 -8.08 5.43
N SER A 169 8.50 -7.72 5.34
CA SER A 169 9.53 -8.53 4.68
C SER A 169 10.73 -8.76 5.60
N VAL A 170 11.74 -9.48 5.11
CA VAL A 170 13.04 -9.60 5.81
C VAL A 170 13.72 -8.24 6.05
N ARG A 171 13.31 -7.18 5.35
CA ARG A 171 13.88 -5.82 5.40
C ARG A 171 13.23 -4.91 6.44
N SER A 172 12.20 -5.36 7.14
CA SER A 172 11.51 -4.55 8.15
C SER A 172 11.06 -5.36 9.36
N LEU A 173 10.74 -4.66 10.44
CA LEU A 173 10.01 -5.19 11.58
C LEU A 173 8.52 -4.86 11.43
N ASN A 174 7.63 -5.67 12.01
CA ASN A 174 6.19 -5.45 11.99
C ASN A 174 5.79 -4.11 12.65
N SER A 175 6.26 -3.89 13.87
CA SER A 175 6.07 -2.67 14.64
C SER A 175 7.10 -2.59 15.76
N GLU A 176 6.98 -1.59 16.63
CA GLU A 176 7.86 -1.37 17.78
C GLU A 176 7.05 -1.33 19.07
N SER A 177 7.60 -1.93 20.13
CA SER A 177 7.18 -1.65 21.50
C SER A 177 8.39 -1.37 22.38
N VAL A 178 8.60 -0.10 22.71
CA VAL A 178 9.68 0.39 23.57
C VAL A 178 9.16 1.55 24.41
N ASN A 179 9.82 1.84 25.54
CA ASN A 179 9.45 2.92 26.45
C ASN A 179 7.99 2.86 26.91
N ASP A 180 7.52 1.65 27.25
CA ASP A 180 6.17 1.38 27.71
C ASP A 180 5.06 1.83 26.74
N ALA A 181 5.35 1.83 25.43
CA ALA A 181 4.39 2.18 24.38
C ALA A 181 4.19 1.04 23.36
N ASN A 182 2.97 0.97 22.84
CA ASN A 182 2.50 0.08 21.78
C ASN A 182 2.71 -1.43 22.03
N PRO A 183 2.44 -1.97 23.24
CA PRO A 183 2.66 -3.38 23.52
C PRO A 183 1.72 -4.35 22.78
N LEU A 184 0.64 -3.84 22.17
CA LEU A 184 -0.35 -4.59 21.43
C LEU A 184 -0.18 -4.48 19.90
N GLY A 185 0.85 -3.77 19.42
CA GLY A 185 1.07 -3.46 18.01
C GLY A 185 1.54 -4.63 17.13
N TYR A 186 1.28 -5.89 17.51
CA TYR A 186 1.80 -7.07 16.81
C TYR A 186 1.37 -7.12 15.33
N HIS A 187 0.08 -6.91 15.07
CA HIS A 187 -0.51 -7.03 13.73
C HIS A 187 -0.28 -5.82 12.82
N LEU A 188 0.34 -4.75 13.33
CA LEU A 188 0.73 -3.63 12.48
C LEU A 188 1.83 -4.04 11.51
N GLY A 189 1.79 -3.48 10.31
CA GLY A 189 2.77 -3.72 9.26
C GLY A 189 2.65 -5.08 8.57
N GLN A 190 1.67 -5.92 8.93
CA GLN A 190 1.46 -7.26 8.37
C GLN A 190 0.33 -7.25 7.33
N GLY A 191 0.48 -6.42 6.29
CA GLY A 191 -0.56 -6.17 5.30
C GLY A 191 -1.63 -5.19 5.77
N THR A 192 -1.28 -4.29 6.70
CA THR A 192 -2.18 -3.24 7.19
C THR A 192 -2.68 -2.38 6.03
N LEU A 193 -3.96 -2.01 6.05
CA LEU A 193 -4.58 -1.13 5.05
C LEU A 193 -5.44 -0.09 5.75
N PHE A 194 -4.97 1.16 5.82
CA PHE A 194 -5.78 2.26 6.33
C PHE A 194 -6.46 3.01 5.18
N ALA A 195 -7.72 3.38 5.39
CA ALA A 195 -8.54 4.13 4.45
C ALA A 195 -8.98 5.45 5.07
N TYR A 196 -8.59 6.55 4.45
CA TYR A 196 -8.95 7.92 4.85
C TYR A 196 -9.87 8.51 3.80
N VAL A 197 -11.09 8.86 4.19
CA VAL A 197 -12.06 9.61 3.38
C VAL A 197 -12.19 11.01 3.98
N ASP A 198 -12.60 11.09 5.24
CA ASP A 198 -12.80 12.35 5.96
C ASP A 198 -11.61 12.69 6.89
N GLY A 199 -10.66 11.76 7.06
CA GLY A 199 -9.51 11.91 7.96
C GLY A 199 -9.84 11.70 9.44
N THR A 200 -11.06 11.27 9.77
CA THR A 200 -11.52 11.04 11.15
C THR A 200 -11.60 9.55 11.52
N GLU A 201 -11.34 8.67 10.56
CA GLU A 201 -11.56 7.22 10.65
C GLU A 201 -10.81 6.56 11.81
N TYR A 202 -9.65 7.09 12.15
CA TYR A 202 -8.75 6.51 13.15
C TYR A 202 -8.41 7.48 14.30
N ARG A 203 -9.20 8.56 14.44
CA ARG A 203 -8.99 9.58 15.46
C ARG A 203 -9.31 9.05 16.86
N ASP A 204 -8.30 8.95 17.73
CA ASP A 204 -8.42 8.62 19.15
C ASP A 204 -9.16 7.31 19.50
N ILE A 205 -9.06 6.28 18.65
CA ILE A 205 -9.71 4.98 18.90
C ILE A 205 -8.78 3.85 19.33
N MET A 206 -7.45 3.98 19.14
CA MET A 206 -6.48 2.91 19.40
C MET A 206 -6.47 2.44 20.85
N GLY A 207 -6.80 3.33 21.81
CA GLY A 207 -6.98 2.98 23.21
C GLY A 207 -8.15 2.02 23.48
N SER A 208 -9.11 1.93 22.57
CA SER A 208 -10.34 1.10 22.65
C SER A 208 -10.43 0.03 21.54
N TRP A 209 -9.41 -0.08 20.69
CA TRP A 209 -9.35 -1.07 19.62
C TRP A 209 -9.26 -2.51 20.14
N ASP A 210 -9.82 -3.43 19.37
CA ASP A 210 -9.31 -4.80 19.34
C ASP A 210 -8.08 -4.85 18.44
N TRP A 211 -6.91 -5.05 19.03
CA TRP A 211 -5.65 -5.10 18.30
C TRP A 211 -5.45 -6.40 17.51
N ASN A 212 -6.33 -7.41 17.65
CA ASN A 212 -6.39 -8.56 16.73
C ASN A 212 -7.13 -8.23 15.42
N LEU A 213 -7.81 -7.08 15.36
CA LEU A 213 -8.61 -6.65 14.22
C LEU A 213 -8.00 -5.41 13.56
N VAL A 214 -6.68 -5.42 13.30
CA VAL A 214 -6.01 -4.33 12.57
C VAL A 214 -6.49 -4.34 11.10
N PRO A 215 -6.99 -3.22 10.54
CA PRO A 215 -7.51 -3.15 9.18
C PRO A 215 -6.56 -3.71 8.11
N GLY A 216 -7.09 -4.50 7.16
CA GLY A 216 -6.36 -5.06 6.03
C GLY A 216 -5.65 -6.40 6.27
N THR A 217 -5.35 -6.71 7.53
CA THR A 217 -4.59 -7.91 7.91
C THR A 217 -5.37 -9.19 7.63
N THR A 218 -4.62 -10.27 7.36
CA THR A 218 -5.15 -11.64 7.32
C THR A 218 -4.51 -12.44 8.45
N VAL A 219 -5.29 -12.86 9.44
CA VAL A 219 -4.78 -13.41 10.70
C VAL A 219 -5.58 -14.62 11.16
N LEU A 220 -5.04 -15.35 12.12
CA LEU A 220 -5.84 -16.27 12.93
C LEU A 220 -6.55 -15.46 14.02
N LEU A 221 -7.88 -15.58 14.10
CA LEU A 221 -8.66 -14.80 15.06
C LEU A 221 -8.20 -15.05 16.49
N ASN A 222 -8.00 -13.97 17.26
CA ASN A 222 -7.53 -13.96 18.65
C ASN A 222 -6.11 -14.55 18.86
N ARG A 223 -5.23 -14.41 17.88
CA ARG A 223 -3.81 -14.80 17.99
C ARG A 223 -2.87 -13.64 17.69
N PRO A 224 -1.72 -13.52 18.39
CA PRO A 224 -1.19 -14.45 19.40
C PRO A 224 -2.04 -14.47 20.69
N GLU A 225 -2.14 -15.65 21.32
CA GLU A 225 -2.91 -15.83 22.56
C GLU A 225 -2.16 -15.22 23.75
N GLY A 226 -2.79 -14.31 24.50
CA GLY A 226 -2.44 -14.05 25.90
C GLY A 226 -1.15 -13.28 26.23
N GLU A 227 -0.47 -12.62 25.29
CA GLU A 227 0.76 -11.86 25.62
C GLU A 227 0.74 -10.38 25.18
N VAL A 228 0.99 -9.52 26.17
CA VAL A 228 1.64 -8.22 26.00
C VAL A 228 3.12 -8.52 25.71
N ALA A 229 3.65 -7.96 24.60
CA ALA A 229 5.04 -8.01 24.10
C ALA A 229 5.48 -9.19 23.19
N THR A 230 4.76 -9.41 22.07
CA THR A 230 5.27 -10.15 20.89
C THR A 230 5.73 -9.25 19.74
N VAL A 231 5.74 -7.93 19.94
CA VAL A 231 6.07 -6.90 18.93
C VAL A 231 7.56 -6.95 18.53
N ALA A 232 7.94 -6.25 17.45
CA ALA A 232 9.30 -6.20 16.89
C ALA A 232 9.74 -7.52 16.23
N GLN A 233 8.83 -8.19 15.53
CA GLN A 233 9.14 -9.35 14.70
C GLN A 233 9.59 -8.93 13.30
N GLY A 234 10.76 -9.43 12.90
CA GLY A 234 11.23 -9.33 11.52
C GLY A 234 10.56 -10.34 10.61
N GLY A 235 10.13 -9.88 9.43
CA GLY A 235 9.55 -10.74 8.40
C GLY A 235 10.49 -11.83 7.93
N LYS A 236 9.92 -12.88 7.33
CA LYS A 236 10.68 -14.09 6.94
C LYS A 236 10.78 -14.29 5.42
N ARG A 237 10.07 -13.48 4.63
CA ARG A 237 9.97 -13.63 3.17
C ARG A 237 10.57 -12.42 2.46
N THR A 238 11.06 -12.67 1.26
CA THR A 238 11.76 -11.68 0.44
C THR A 238 10.89 -11.12 -0.67
N PHE A 239 9.95 -11.92 -1.20
CA PHE A 239 9.04 -11.51 -2.27
C PHE A 239 7.89 -10.67 -1.69
N VAL A 240 8.24 -9.46 -1.30
CA VAL A 240 7.35 -8.45 -0.71
C VAL A 240 7.77 -7.12 -1.31
N GLY A 241 6.85 -6.29 -1.79
CA GLY A 241 7.26 -5.05 -2.43
C GLY A 241 6.16 -4.42 -3.26
N VAL A 242 6.57 -3.51 -4.14
CA VAL A 242 5.66 -2.59 -4.84
C VAL A 242 6.08 -2.40 -6.30
N VAL A 243 5.10 -2.22 -7.17
CA VAL A 243 5.27 -1.63 -8.50
C VAL A 243 4.28 -0.49 -8.66
N SER A 244 4.69 0.61 -9.28
CA SER A 244 3.87 1.80 -9.48
C SER A 244 4.20 2.48 -10.80
N ASP A 245 3.17 2.87 -11.54
CA ASP A 245 3.31 3.73 -12.74
C ASP A 245 3.02 5.22 -12.43
N GLY A 246 2.85 5.55 -11.14
CA GLY A 246 2.48 6.89 -10.67
C GLY A 246 0.97 7.13 -10.55
N ASN A 247 0.12 6.31 -11.18
CA ASN A 247 -1.34 6.44 -11.13
C ASN A 247 -2.02 5.17 -10.57
N PHE A 248 -1.56 4.00 -11.03
CA PHE A 248 -1.92 2.65 -10.61
C PHE A 248 -0.72 2.00 -9.93
N GLY A 249 -0.99 0.98 -9.12
CA GLY A 249 0.06 0.27 -8.42
C GLY A 249 -0.38 -1.13 -8.02
N THR A 250 0.61 -1.96 -7.72
CA THR A 250 0.38 -3.26 -7.11
C THR A 250 1.41 -3.48 -6.02
N SER A 251 0.94 -3.82 -4.82
CA SER A 251 1.81 -4.32 -3.75
C SER A 251 1.57 -5.81 -3.53
N VAL A 252 2.61 -6.51 -3.12
CA VAL A 252 2.60 -7.96 -2.90
C VAL A 252 3.26 -8.30 -1.58
N GLU A 253 2.76 -9.36 -0.94
CA GLU A 253 3.30 -9.94 0.28
C GLU A 253 3.21 -11.47 0.20
N ASP A 254 4.35 -12.15 0.03
CA ASP A 254 4.50 -13.54 0.45
C ASP A 254 4.72 -13.53 1.97
N TYR A 255 3.81 -14.13 2.73
CA TYR A 255 3.77 -14.01 4.18
C TYR A 255 3.86 -15.36 4.87
N ILE A 256 4.58 -15.38 5.98
CA ILE A 256 4.50 -16.42 7.01
C ILE A 256 4.59 -15.71 8.36
N ASP A 257 3.72 -16.11 9.29
CA ASP A 257 3.66 -15.55 10.64
C ASP A 257 5.06 -15.56 11.26
N PRO A 258 5.64 -14.38 11.56
CA PRO A 258 7.03 -14.31 11.97
C PRO A 258 7.27 -14.80 13.39
N LEU A 259 6.23 -14.96 14.21
CA LEU A 259 6.33 -15.45 15.59
C LEU A 259 6.51 -16.97 15.64
N ASP A 260 5.63 -17.72 14.98
CA ASP A 260 5.58 -19.19 15.08
C ASP A 260 5.25 -19.91 13.77
N GLY A 261 5.03 -19.17 12.68
CA GLY A 261 4.61 -19.74 11.40
C GLY A 261 3.19 -20.31 11.41
N SER A 262 2.32 -19.88 12.34
CA SER A 262 0.94 -20.36 12.53
C SER A 262 0.08 -20.30 11.27
N ILE A 263 0.34 -19.31 10.41
CA ILE A 263 -0.34 -19.03 9.16
C ILE A 263 0.67 -18.55 8.10
N ALA A 264 0.46 -18.98 6.86
CA ALA A 264 1.17 -18.49 5.68
C ALA A 264 0.18 -18.25 4.54
N TYR A 265 0.46 -17.26 3.69
CA TYR A 265 -0.37 -16.92 2.54
C TYR A 265 0.41 -16.06 1.55
N ARG A 266 -0.18 -15.86 0.37
CA ARG A 266 0.21 -14.82 -0.58
C ARG A 266 -0.89 -13.79 -0.66
N LYS A 267 -0.55 -12.52 -0.58
CA LYS A 267 -1.52 -11.43 -0.62
C LYS A 267 -1.06 -10.36 -1.59
N VAL A 268 -1.98 -9.91 -2.43
CA VAL A 268 -1.75 -8.86 -3.42
C VAL A 268 -2.83 -7.80 -3.32
N TRP A 269 -2.44 -6.55 -3.45
CA TRP A 269 -3.32 -5.39 -3.48
C TRP A 269 -3.15 -4.69 -4.85
N PHE A 270 -4.19 -4.78 -5.68
CA PHE A 270 -4.27 -4.11 -6.97
C PHE A 270 -4.97 -2.76 -6.80
N PHE A 271 -4.22 -1.67 -6.84
CA PHE A 271 -4.76 -0.32 -6.68
C PHE A 271 -5.33 0.18 -8.00
N VAL A 272 -6.60 0.57 -7.97
CA VAL A 272 -7.43 0.98 -9.10
C VAL A 272 -8.10 2.31 -8.79
N ASP A 273 -8.68 2.97 -9.79
CA ASP A 273 -9.21 4.33 -9.62
C ASP A 273 -10.24 4.46 -8.48
N GLU A 274 -11.06 3.44 -8.26
CA GLU A 274 -12.08 3.47 -7.22
C GLU A 274 -11.61 2.98 -5.85
N GLY A 275 -10.39 2.43 -5.73
CA GLY A 275 -9.89 1.86 -4.48
C GLY A 275 -8.85 0.76 -4.69
N VAL A 276 -9.04 -0.39 -4.05
CA VAL A 276 -8.09 -1.50 -4.10
C VAL A 276 -8.80 -2.84 -4.13
N ILE A 277 -8.33 -3.76 -4.97
CA ILE A 277 -8.82 -5.14 -5.04
C ILE A 277 -7.74 -6.05 -4.47
N ILE A 278 -8.12 -6.84 -3.48
CA ILE A 278 -7.22 -7.60 -2.62
C ILE A 278 -7.49 -9.08 -2.85
N THR A 279 -6.46 -9.80 -3.26
CA THR A 279 -6.53 -11.26 -3.44
C THR A 279 -5.58 -11.90 -2.44
N THR A 280 -6.10 -12.83 -1.65
CA THR A 280 -5.30 -13.65 -0.74
C THR A 280 -5.38 -15.10 -1.21
N THR A 281 -4.26 -15.74 -1.48
CA THR A 281 -4.17 -17.08 -2.04
C THR A 281 -3.20 -17.95 -1.24
N ALA A 282 -3.23 -19.26 -1.52
CA ALA A 282 -2.33 -20.23 -0.91
C ALA A 282 -2.34 -20.20 0.63
N ILE A 283 -3.49 -19.88 1.24
CA ILE A 283 -3.62 -19.83 2.70
C ILE A 283 -3.35 -21.23 3.27
N GLU A 284 -2.45 -21.28 4.24
CA GLU A 284 -2.04 -22.47 4.98
C GLU A 284 -1.98 -22.15 6.47
N THR A 285 -2.43 -23.08 7.31
CA THR A 285 -2.35 -22.94 8.76
C THR A 285 -1.74 -24.20 9.37
N ASN A 286 -0.87 -24.02 10.37
CA ASN A 286 -0.32 -25.12 11.17
C ASN A 286 -0.66 -24.98 12.67
N ALA A 287 -1.49 -23.97 13.00
CA ALA A 287 -1.95 -23.68 14.34
C ALA A 287 -2.70 -24.83 15.02
N THR A 288 -2.37 -25.09 16.28
CA THR A 288 -3.15 -25.96 17.16
C THR A 288 -4.53 -25.35 17.44
N GLY A 289 -5.58 -26.19 17.49
CA GLY A 289 -6.94 -25.76 17.83
C GLY A 289 -7.76 -25.18 16.66
N SER A 290 -7.16 -25.08 15.46
CA SER A 290 -7.84 -24.64 14.23
C SER A 290 -8.64 -23.33 14.36
N PRO A 291 -8.04 -22.24 14.89
CA PRO A 291 -8.70 -20.94 14.93
C PRO A 291 -9.10 -20.48 13.51
N PRO A 292 -10.22 -19.76 13.35
CA PRO A 292 -10.62 -19.24 12.04
C PRO A 292 -9.57 -18.31 11.44
N VAL A 293 -9.31 -18.46 10.15
CA VAL A 293 -8.59 -17.45 9.36
C VAL A 293 -9.58 -16.33 9.04
N ILE A 294 -9.20 -15.09 9.31
CA ILE A 294 -10.01 -13.91 9.00
C ILE A 294 -9.22 -12.91 8.16
N SER A 295 -9.94 -12.15 7.33
CA SER A 295 -9.44 -10.88 6.80
C SER A 295 -10.22 -9.75 7.44
N VAL A 296 -9.50 -8.79 8.03
CA VAL A 296 -10.11 -7.61 8.65
C VAL A 296 -10.44 -6.60 7.56
N LEU A 297 -11.73 -6.30 7.41
CA LEU A 297 -12.21 -5.34 6.42
C LEU A 297 -12.09 -3.91 6.94
N ASP A 298 -12.47 -3.67 8.20
CA ASP A 298 -12.45 -2.36 8.82
C ASP A 298 -12.39 -2.47 10.36
N ASN A 299 -11.84 -1.44 11.00
CA ASN A 299 -11.84 -1.22 12.45
C ASN A 299 -11.58 0.26 12.71
N ARG A 300 -12.65 1.06 12.75
CA ARG A 300 -12.61 2.52 12.67
C ARG A 300 -13.56 3.17 13.66
N ALA A 301 -13.39 4.47 13.87
CA ALA A 301 -14.33 5.30 14.60
C ALA A 301 -15.71 5.22 13.94
N ALA A 302 -16.74 5.08 14.76
CA ALA A 302 -18.10 5.08 14.27
C ALA A 302 -18.49 6.45 13.72
N VAL A 303 -19.13 6.47 12.56
CA VAL A 303 -19.72 7.70 12.02
C VAL A 303 -21.00 8.02 12.81
N PRO A 304 -21.22 9.29 13.23
CA PRO A 304 -22.45 9.69 13.90
C PRO A 304 -23.71 9.33 13.09
N ASN A 305 -24.64 8.60 13.70
CA ASN A 305 -25.84 8.05 13.03
C ASN A 305 -25.53 7.14 11.82
N GLY A 306 -24.30 6.62 11.74
CA GLY A 306 -23.87 5.74 10.67
C GLY A 306 -24.70 4.46 10.62
N ARG A 307 -25.09 4.06 9.41
CA ARG A 307 -25.85 2.83 9.17
C ARG A 307 -25.00 1.84 8.39
N VAL A 308 -25.10 0.58 8.77
CA VAL A 308 -24.50 -0.54 8.04
C VAL A 308 -25.46 -0.95 6.91
N TYR A 309 -24.94 -1.13 5.70
CA TYR A 309 -25.70 -1.69 4.58
C TYR A 309 -25.08 -2.99 4.12
N LEU A 310 -25.91 -4.04 4.05
CA LEU A 310 -25.53 -5.33 3.47
C LEU A 310 -26.36 -5.58 2.22
N ASP A 311 -25.72 -5.84 1.09
CA ASP A 311 -26.40 -6.00 -0.21
C ASP A 311 -27.39 -4.86 -0.52
N GLY A 312 -27.01 -3.64 -0.14
CA GLY A 312 -27.82 -2.42 -0.32
C GLY A 312 -28.98 -2.25 0.66
N LYS A 313 -29.15 -3.13 1.65
CA LYS A 313 -30.19 -3.05 2.67
C LYS A 313 -29.60 -2.58 3.99
N ALA A 314 -30.20 -1.53 4.58
CA ALA A 314 -29.82 -1.05 5.90
C ALA A 314 -30.06 -2.15 6.95
N MET A 315 -29.12 -2.27 7.87
CA MET A 315 -29.15 -3.20 8.99
C MET A 315 -28.78 -2.46 10.28
N GLU A 316 -29.57 -2.66 11.33
CA GLU A 316 -29.19 -2.26 12.67
C GLU A 316 -28.20 -3.29 13.23
N VAL A 317 -27.02 -2.83 13.64
CA VAL A 317 -25.94 -3.69 14.15
C VAL A 317 -25.53 -3.15 15.53
N THR A 318 -25.47 -4.03 16.52
CA THR A 318 -24.79 -3.76 17.79
C THR A 318 -23.53 -4.61 17.85
N GLU A 319 -23.72 -5.93 17.83
CA GLU A 319 -22.66 -6.94 17.63
C GLU A 319 -23.31 -8.21 17.06
N THR A 320 -22.63 -8.90 16.14
CA THR A 320 -23.14 -10.14 15.53
C THR A 320 -22.34 -11.35 15.99
N ASN A 321 -23.00 -12.41 16.46
CA ASN A 321 -22.36 -13.66 16.91
C ASN A 321 -22.04 -14.66 15.77
N GLY A 322 -21.63 -14.16 14.58
CA GLY A 322 -21.38 -14.95 13.36
C GLY A 322 -22.67 -15.50 12.73
N THR A 323 -22.93 -15.53 11.43
CA THR A 323 -22.10 -15.39 10.24
C THR A 323 -23.01 -14.75 9.19
N LEU A 324 -23.00 -13.42 9.07
CA LEU A 324 -23.85 -12.75 8.08
C LEU A 324 -23.24 -12.94 6.70
N LYS A 325 -24.05 -13.37 5.73
CA LYS A 325 -23.60 -13.51 4.34
C LYS A 325 -24.09 -12.34 3.52
N ALA A 326 -23.15 -11.63 2.92
CA ALA A 326 -23.44 -10.53 2.02
C ALA A 326 -22.35 -10.45 0.93
N ARG A 327 -22.74 -10.08 -0.29
CA ARG A 327 -21.77 -9.79 -1.34
C ARG A 327 -21.20 -8.39 -1.20
N THR A 328 -21.98 -7.44 -0.68
CA THR A 328 -21.50 -6.09 -0.39
C THR A 328 -21.73 -5.70 1.07
N LEU A 329 -20.79 -4.90 1.59
CA LEU A 329 -20.90 -4.18 2.86
C LEU A 329 -20.62 -2.70 2.57
N SER A 330 -21.41 -1.79 3.11
CA SER A 330 -21.11 -0.35 3.11
C SER A 330 -21.29 0.21 4.52
N TYR A 331 -20.31 1.00 4.96
CA TYR A 331 -20.35 1.74 6.21
C TYR A 331 -19.42 2.96 6.16
N GLY A 332 -19.88 4.10 6.67
CA GLY A 332 -19.03 5.27 6.92
C GLY A 332 -18.27 5.80 5.70
N GLY A 333 -18.88 5.69 4.50
CA GLY A 333 -18.24 6.08 3.24
C GLY A 333 -17.39 4.99 2.59
N ASN A 334 -17.12 3.87 3.26
CA ASN A 334 -16.36 2.74 2.72
C ASN A 334 -17.28 1.66 2.16
N GLY A 335 -17.04 1.25 0.91
CA GLY A 335 -17.69 0.11 0.27
C GLY A 335 -16.78 -1.11 0.18
N TYR A 336 -17.33 -2.30 0.39
CA TYR A 336 -16.64 -3.58 0.31
C TYR A 336 -17.41 -4.51 -0.62
N LEU A 337 -16.71 -5.19 -1.54
CA LEU A 337 -17.30 -6.10 -2.52
C LEU A 337 -16.57 -7.43 -2.56
N ALA A 338 -17.26 -8.53 -2.34
CA ALA A 338 -16.69 -9.86 -2.53
C ALA A 338 -16.83 -10.32 -4.00
N TYR A 339 -15.72 -10.82 -4.57
CA TYR A 339 -15.66 -11.25 -5.96
C TYR A 339 -16.07 -12.73 -6.10
N ASP A 340 -15.42 -13.62 -5.37
CA ASP A 340 -15.55 -15.07 -5.56
C ASP A 340 -16.81 -15.62 -4.86
N ALA A 341 -16.85 -15.49 -3.54
CA ALA A 341 -17.94 -15.92 -2.68
C ALA A 341 -18.40 -14.75 -1.79
N PRO A 342 -19.67 -14.70 -1.37
CA PRO A 342 -20.12 -13.71 -0.40
C PRO A 342 -19.23 -13.72 0.84
N PHE A 343 -19.03 -12.56 1.46
CA PHE A 343 -18.37 -12.45 2.74
C PHE A 343 -19.09 -13.30 3.79
N GLU A 344 -18.33 -13.84 4.74
CA GLU A 344 -18.82 -14.46 5.97
C GLU A 344 -18.53 -13.51 7.13
N LEU A 345 -19.41 -12.50 7.28
CA LEU A 345 -19.17 -11.32 8.09
C LEU A 345 -19.42 -11.55 9.58
N SER A 346 -18.52 -11.00 10.37
CA SER A 346 -18.76 -10.55 11.74
C SER A 346 -18.64 -9.04 11.78
N LEU A 347 -19.63 -8.37 12.36
CA LEU A 347 -19.77 -6.92 12.42
C LEU A 347 -20.09 -6.48 13.85
N SER A 348 -19.56 -5.32 14.24
CA SER A 348 -19.97 -4.62 15.46
C SER A 348 -20.03 -3.13 15.19
N LEU A 349 -21.00 -2.47 15.80
CA LEU A 349 -21.14 -1.02 15.82
C LEU A 349 -21.61 -0.60 17.21
N GLY A 350 -20.73 0.01 17.98
CA GLY A 350 -21.09 0.52 19.30
C GLY A 350 -19.91 0.78 20.21
N LYS A 351 -20.24 1.01 21.48
CA LYS A 351 -19.27 1.42 22.51
C LYS A 351 -18.28 0.32 22.84
N ARG A 352 -17.00 0.66 22.78
CA ARG A 352 -15.90 -0.16 23.29
C ARG A 352 -15.14 0.65 24.33
N THR A 353 -14.92 0.05 25.50
CA THR A 353 -14.12 0.65 26.56
C THR A 353 -12.73 0.06 26.52
N GLY A 354 -11.72 0.92 26.49
CA GLY A 354 -10.33 0.53 26.62
C GLY A 354 -9.56 1.46 27.55
N ASN A 355 -8.24 1.48 27.43
CA ASN A 355 -7.37 2.22 28.33
C ASN A 355 -6.06 2.63 27.65
N TRP A 356 -5.87 3.93 27.44
CA TRP A 356 -4.64 4.47 26.87
C TRP A 356 -3.42 4.15 27.73
N SER A 357 -3.55 4.20 29.07
CA SER A 357 -2.47 3.84 29.99
C SER A 357 -2.12 2.34 29.98
N ALA A 358 -2.90 1.50 29.29
CA ALA A 358 -2.56 0.09 29.08
C ALA A 358 -1.72 -0.14 27.82
N ILE A 359 -1.68 0.84 26.92
CA ILE A 359 -0.94 0.74 25.64
C ILE A 359 0.14 1.80 25.49
N SER A 360 0.23 2.77 26.40
CA SER A 360 1.27 3.80 26.43
C SER A 360 1.44 4.40 27.82
N THR A 361 2.36 5.34 27.94
CA THR A 361 2.55 6.18 29.14
C THR A 361 1.50 7.29 29.27
N SER A 362 0.45 7.30 28.45
CA SER A 362 -0.61 8.31 28.50
C SER A 362 -1.29 8.37 29.87
N THR A 363 -1.60 9.58 30.34
CA THR A 363 -2.35 9.79 31.59
C THR A 363 -3.86 9.88 31.39
N VAL A 364 -4.36 9.80 30.15
CA VAL A 364 -5.80 9.85 29.86
C VAL A 364 -6.55 8.68 30.49
N GLY A 365 -5.91 7.50 30.57
CA GLY A 365 -6.48 6.34 31.22
C GLY A 365 -7.62 5.70 30.41
N LYS A 366 -8.67 5.28 31.12
CA LYS A 366 -9.82 4.59 30.50
C LYS A 366 -10.59 5.54 29.60
N THR A 367 -10.91 5.07 28.39
CA THR A 367 -11.78 5.78 27.45
C THR A 367 -12.89 4.87 26.95
N THR A 368 -13.93 5.43 26.35
CA THR A 368 -15.01 4.67 25.71
C THR A 368 -15.41 5.35 24.42
N GLU A 369 -15.15 4.67 23.31
CA GLU A 369 -15.40 5.19 21.96
C GLU A 369 -16.46 4.34 21.26
N ASP A 370 -17.24 4.97 20.39
CA ASP A 370 -18.09 4.24 19.45
C ASP A 370 -17.23 3.76 18.27
N ILE A 371 -17.15 2.45 18.07
CA ILE A 371 -16.28 1.81 17.07
C ILE A 371 -17.13 0.93 16.16
N PHE A 372 -16.80 0.98 14.86
CA PHE A 372 -17.23 0.00 13.88
C PHE A 372 -16.08 -0.93 13.55
N TYR A 373 -16.31 -2.24 13.60
CA TYR A 373 -15.39 -3.21 13.02
C TYR A 373 -16.12 -4.22 12.16
N ALA A 374 -15.41 -4.75 11.16
CA ALA A 374 -15.89 -5.78 10.26
C ALA A 374 -14.73 -6.69 9.87
N TYR A 375 -14.96 -8.00 9.93
CA TYR A 375 -14.06 -8.99 9.33
C TYR A 375 -14.86 -10.08 8.63
N THR A 376 -14.22 -10.76 7.67
CA THR A 376 -14.78 -11.95 7.02
C THR A 376 -13.98 -13.17 7.40
N ILE A 377 -14.66 -14.28 7.70
CA ILE A 377 -14.02 -15.59 7.85
C ILE A 377 -13.68 -16.13 6.47
N LEU A 378 -12.45 -16.62 6.29
CA LEU A 378 -11.98 -17.21 5.04
C LEU A 378 -12.14 -18.73 5.09
N GLN A 379 -13.17 -19.24 4.40
CA GLN A 379 -13.46 -20.68 4.33
C GLN A 379 -12.61 -21.41 3.28
N ALA A 380 -12.08 -20.67 2.30
CA ALA A 380 -11.30 -21.20 1.20
C ALA A 380 -9.84 -20.77 1.32
N ARG A 381 -8.95 -21.51 0.64
CA ARG A 381 -7.53 -21.15 0.56
C ARG A 381 -7.25 -19.89 -0.26
N ASN A 382 -8.25 -19.44 -1.02
CA ASN A 382 -8.20 -18.26 -1.87
C ASN A 382 -9.45 -17.41 -1.63
N PHE A 383 -9.30 -16.09 -1.55
CA PHE A 383 -10.41 -15.16 -1.43
C PHE A 383 -10.05 -13.77 -1.97
N THR A 384 -10.93 -13.22 -2.81
CA THR A 384 -10.78 -11.87 -3.38
C THR A 384 -11.93 -10.95 -3.00
N TYR A 385 -11.57 -9.74 -2.58
CA TYR A 385 -12.51 -8.66 -2.28
C TYR A 385 -11.97 -7.29 -2.67
N GLY A 386 -12.85 -6.33 -2.94
CA GLY A 386 -12.51 -4.93 -3.13
C GLY A 386 -12.81 -4.10 -1.89
N VAL A 387 -11.97 -3.09 -1.65
CA VAL A 387 -12.18 -1.98 -0.72
C VAL A 387 -12.26 -0.69 -1.54
N PHE A 388 -13.39 0.00 -1.45
CA PHE A 388 -13.72 1.18 -2.25
C PHE A 388 -14.11 2.34 -1.34
N PRO A 389 -13.15 3.12 -0.85
CA PRO A 389 -13.43 4.31 -0.04
C PRO A 389 -14.20 5.36 -0.85
N ALA A 390 -15.00 6.16 -0.17
CA ALA A 390 -15.89 7.19 -0.75
C ALA A 390 -16.89 6.66 -1.82
N MET A 391 -17.13 5.35 -1.90
CA MET A 391 -18.06 4.76 -2.86
C MET A 391 -19.49 4.74 -2.32
N THR A 392 -20.43 5.34 -3.05
CA THR A 392 -21.85 5.29 -2.69
C THR A 392 -22.43 3.88 -2.79
N GLU A 393 -23.46 3.57 -2.02
CA GLU A 393 -24.11 2.26 -2.02
C GLU A 393 -24.67 1.91 -3.40
N ARG A 394 -25.14 2.92 -4.16
CA ARG A 394 -25.60 2.74 -5.53
C ARG A 394 -24.48 2.28 -6.45
N LYS A 395 -23.32 2.95 -6.42
CA LYS A 395 -22.14 2.58 -7.23
C LYS A 395 -21.60 1.21 -6.82
N LEU A 396 -21.57 0.92 -5.52
CA LEU A 396 -21.16 -0.39 -5.02
C LEU A 396 -22.09 -1.51 -5.50
N ALA A 397 -23.41 -1.26 -5.50
CA ALA A 397 -24.40 -2.19 -6.05
C ALA A 397 -24.28 -2.37 -7.57
N GLU A 398 -23.85 -1.33 -8.31
CA GLU A 398 -23.52 -1.43 -9.74
C GLU A 398 -22.31 -2.34 -9.96
N GLN A 399 -21.21 -2.13 -9.22
CA GLN A 399 -20.03 -2.99 -9.24
C GLN A 399 -20.36 -4.44 -8.88
N ALA A 400 -21.25 -4.67 -7.92
CA ALA A 400 -21.70 -6.01 -7.54
C ALA A 400 -22.47 -6.75 -8.65
N ARG A 401 -23.18 -6.03 -9.52
CA ARG A 401 -23.91 -6.62 -10.67
C ARG A 401 -23.00 -6.91 -11.85
N GLY A 402 -21.94 -6.12 -12.02
CA GLY A 402 -20.96 -6.30 -13.08
C GLY A 402 -19.71 -5.50 -12.77
N SER A 403 -18.76 -6.15 -12.11
CA SER A 403 -17.51 -5.47 -11.71
C SER A 403 -16.72 -5.02 -12.94
N THR A 404 -16.24 -3.78 -12.91
CA THR A 404 -15.31 -3.23 -13.91
C THR A 404 -14.05 -4.09 -14.02
N TRP A 405 -13.58 -4.57 -12.87
CA TRP A 405 -12.31 -5.27 -12.75
C TRP A 405 -12.54 -6.77 -12.66
N LYS A 406 -11.65 -7.55 -13.27
CA LYS A 406 -11.72 -9.01 -13.30
C LYS A 406 -10.43 -9.60 -12.78
N THR A 407 -10.55 -10.64 -11.98
CA THR A 407 -9.43 -11.26 -11.28
C THR A 407 -8.89 -12.45 -12.06
N ILE A 408 -7.59 -12.67 -11.92
CA ILE A 408 -6.85 -13.81 -12.44
C ILE A 408 -6.23 -14.47 -11.21
N ALA A 409 -6.41 -15.78 -11.07
CA ALA A 409 -5.75 -16.56 -10.03
C ALA A 409 -5.55 -17.99 -10.53
N GLY A 410 -4.32 -18.51 -10.46
CA GLY A 410 -4.00 -19.87 -10.88
C GLY A 410 -2.54 -20.03 -11.31
N ASP A 411 -2.02 -21.26 -11.21
CA ASP A 411 -0.66 -21.62 -11.69
C ASP A 411 0.47 -20.71 -11.16
N GLY A 412 0.30 -20.21 -9.93
CA GLY A 412 1.25 -19.30 -9.28
C GLY A 412 1.28 -17.89 -9.88
N ILE A 413 0.23 -17.51 -10.60
CA ILE A 413 0.00 -16.18 -11.13
C ILE A 413 -1.28 -15.62 -10.49
N ASP A 414 -1.18 -14.43 -9.91
CA ASP A 414 -2.35 -13.63 -9.54
C ASP A 414 -2.38 -12.37 -10.39
N GLY A 415 -3.56 -11.87 -10.74
CA GLY A 415 -3.66 -10.70 -11.59
C GLY A 415 -5.02 -10.03 -11.54
N LEU A 416 -5.07 -8.87 -12.17
CA LEU A 416 -6.26 -8.07 -12.32
C LEU A 416 -6.26 -7.42 -13.70
N TYR A 417 -7.39 -7.45 -14.40
CA TYR A 417 -7.55 -6.68 -15.63
C TYR A 417 -8.84 -5.87 -15.62
N GLY A 418 -8.80 -4.77 -16.35
CA GLY A 418 -9.92 -3.87 -16.56
C GLY A 418 -9.65 -3.01 -17.79
N PRO A 419 -10.43 -1.94 -18.01
CA PRO A 419 -10.30 -1.10 -19.20
C PRO A 419 -8.85 -0.63 -19.42
N ASN A 420 -8.21 -1.15 -20.47
CA ASN A 420 -6.85 -0.80 -20.90
C ASN A 420 -5.74 -1.02 -19.86
N ARG A 421 -6.01 -1.79 -18.80
CA ARG A 421 -5.08 -2.05 -17.70
C ARG A 421 -5.02 -3.53 -17.40
N LEU A 422 -3.80 -4.02 -17.16
CA LEU A 422 -3.55 -5.36 -16.65
C LEU A 422 -2.46 -5.27 -15.57
N SER A 423 -2.61 -6.01 -14.48
CA SER A 423 -1.59 -6.23 -13.48
C SER A 423 -1.40 -7.73 -13.31
N LEU A 424 -0.14 -8.18 -13.31
CA LEU A 424 0.23 -9.58 -13.16
C LEU A 424 1.32 -9.73 -12.09
N VAL A 425 1.13 -10.66 -11.17
CA VAL A 425 2.09 -11.09 -10.17
C VAL A 425 2.52 -12.51 -10.48
N PHE A 426 3.81 -12.70 -10.72
CA PHE A 426 4.42 -14.01 -10.86
C PHE A 426 5.09 -14.37 -9.54
N TRP A 427 4.48 -15.27 -8.78
CA TRP A 427 4.99 -15.63 -7.45
C TRP A 427 6.20 -16.58 -7.52
N PRO A 428 7.09 -16.60 -6.52
CA PRO A 428 8.14 -17.63 -6.44
C PRO A 428 7.56 -19.06 -6.33
N GLU A 429 8.29 -20.07 -6.79
CA GLU A 429 7.98 -21.47 -6.48
C GLU A 429 8.35 -21.81 -5.03
N ALA A 430 7.63 -22.76 -4.42
CA ALA A 430 7.94 -23.24 -3.07
C ALA A 430 9.37 -23.83 -2.95
N SER A 431 9.95 -24.29 -4.07
CA SER A 431 11.31 -24.85 -4.18
C SER A 431 12.40 -23.84 -4.56
N ASN A 432 12.15 -22.53 -4.58
CA ASN A 432 13.10 -21.50 -5.05
C ASN A 432 13.66 -21.77 -6.46
N THR A 433 12.98 -22.58 -7.26
CA THR A 433 13.38 -22.88 -8.63
C THR A 433 12.86 -21.82 -9.57
N SER A 434 13.79 -21.20 -10.30
CA SER A 434 13.56 -20.41 -11.51
C SER A 434 12.77 -21.26 -12.50
N GLY A 435 11.52 -20.92 -12.71
CA GLY A 435 10.67 -21.55 -13.73
C GLY A 435 9.93 -20.44 -14.45
N SER A 436 10.14 -20.34 -15.76
CA SER A 436 9.35 -19.45 -16.59
C SER A 436 7.88 -19.85 -16.47
N ARG A 437 7.01 -18.85 -16.28
CA ARG A 437 5.58 -19.05 -16.22
C ARG A 437 4.90 -18.17 -17.24
N SER A 438 3.90 -18.73 -17.89
CA SER A 438 3.16 -18.06 -18.95
C SER A 438 1.68 -17.98 -18.61
N ILE A 439 1.04 -16.91 -19.07
CA ILE A 439 -0.41 -16.76 -19.07
C ILE A 439 -0.89 -16.38 -20.47
N THR A 440 -2.06 -16.92 -20.85
CA THR A 440 -2.73 -16.55 -22.10
C THR A 440 -4.03 -15.82 -21.79
N LEU A 441 -4.21 -14.63 -22.37
CA LEU A 441 -5.33 -13.72 -22.11
C LEU A 441 -6.01 -13.28 -23.42
N ASP A 442 -7.33 -13.38 -23.49
CA ASP A 442 -8.11 -12.88 -24.64
C ASP A 442 -8.10 -11.35 -24.65
N LEU A 443 -7.60 -10.76 -25.73
CA LEU A 443 -7.41 -9.32 -25.88
C LEU A 443 -8.74 -8.55 -25.89
N ARG A 444 -9.85 -9.18 -26.30
CA ARG A 444 -11.18 -8.58 -26.16
C ARG A 444 -11.57 -8.39 -24.72
N LYS A 445 -11.18 -9.33 -23.84
CA LYS A 445 -11.48 -9.22 -22.41
C LYS A 445 -10.66 -8.11 -21.75
N LEU A 446 -9.44 -7.89 -22.23
CA LEU A 446 -8.60 -6.76 -21.80
C LEU A 446 -9.08 -5.41 -22.38
N GLY A 447 -9.91 -5.45 -23.42
CA GLY A 447 -10.36 -4.25 -24.14
C GLY A 447 -9.31 -3.66 -25.08
N TRP A 448 -8.23 -4.41 -25.37
CA TRP A 448 -7.11 -3.92 -26.19
C TRP A 448 -7.33 -4.15 -27.69
N ALA A 449 -8.13 -5.16 -28.06
CA ALA A 449 -8.45 -5.47 -29.46
C ALA A 449 -9.73 -6.30 -29.59
N ASP A 450 -10.34 -6.33 -30.79
CA ASP A 450 -11.56 -7.10 -31.09
C ASP A 450 -11.33 -8.60 -31.28
N ARG A 451 -10.08 -9.07 -31.32
CA ARG A 451 -9.71 -10.48 -31.39
C ARG A 451 -8.25 -10.69 -30.97
N GLY A 452 -7.88 -11.96 -30.82
CA GLY A 452 -6.52 -12.36 -30.53
C GLY A 452 -6.25 -12.59 -29.04
N GLU A 453 -5.05 -13.06 -28.76
CA GLU A 453 -4.58 -13.46 -27.45
C GLU A 453 -3.22 -12.82 -27.16
N LEU A 454 -3.03 -12.39 -25.92
CA LEU A 454 -1.73 -12.12 -25.33
C LEU A 454 -1.25 -13.40 -24.66
N VAL A 455 -0.10 -13.91 -25.09
CA VAL A 455 0.70 -14.84 -24.31
C VAL A 455 1.83 -14.04 -23.67
N PHE A 456 1.83 -13.94 -22.35
CA PHE A 456 2.88 -13.26 -21.59
C PHE A 456 3.61 -14.26 -20.71
N THR A 457 4.94 -14.27 -20.78
CA THR A 457 5.80 -15.15 -19.98
C THR A 457 6.80 -14.33 -19.20
N SER A 458 6.93 -14.63 -17.91
CA SER A 458 8.03 -14.12 -17.09
C SER A 458 8.97 -15.25 -16.75
N ASP A 459 10.28 -15.04 -16.92
CA ASP A 459 11.31 -16.04 -16.63
C ASP A 459 11.71 -16.08 -15.14
N GLN A 460 11.16 -15.15 -14.35
CA GLN A 460 11.43 -15.01 -12.92
C GLN A 460 10.16 -14.57 -12.18
N PRO A 461 10.15 -14.68 -10.83
CA PRO A 461 9.14 -13.98 -10.03
C PRO A 461 9.30 -12.47 -10.16
N ALA A 462 8.23 -11.77 -10.50
CA ALA A 462 8.19 -10.32 -10.64
C ALA A 462 6.74 -9.82 -10.65
N VAL A 463 6.56 -8.50 -10.56
CA VAL A 463 5.25 -7.84 -10.69
C VAL A 463 5.28 -6.91 -11.88
N TYR A 464 4.20 -6.94 -12.68
CA TYR A 464 4.07 -6.19 -13.93
C TYR A 464 2.74 -5.42 -13.94
N LEU A 465 2.80 -4.16 -14.38
CA LEU A 465 1.66 -3.33 -14.76
C LEU A 465 1.73 -3.10 -16.26
N PHE A 466 0.58 -3.14 -16.92
CA PHE A 466 0.44 -2.92 -18.35
C PHE A 466 -0.57 -1.80 -18.58
N GLU A 467 -0.21 -0.84 -19.41
CA GLU A 467 -1.08 0.21 -19.93
C GLU A 467 -1.15 0.12 -21.45
N ALA A 468 -2.34 -0.09 -21.99
CA ALA A 468 -2.58 0.02 -23.42
C ALA A 468 -3.15 1.40 -23.75
N LYS A 469 -2.38 2.22 -24.46
CA LYS A 469 -2.81 3.54 -24.91
C LYS A 469 -3.04 3.53 -26.42
N HIS A 470 -4.30 3.60 -26.83
CA HIS A 470 -4.67 3.65 -28.24
C HIS A 470 -4.25 4.97 -28.87
N ASP A 471 -3.45 4.90 -29.93
CA ASP A 471 -2.95 6.06 -30.66
C ASP A 471 -3.79 6.32 -31.92
N CYS A 472 -4.20 5.26 -32.63
CA CYS A 472 -5.19 5.30 -33.71
C CYS A 472 -5.94 3.95 -33.81
N ASP A 473 -6.90 3.84 -34.74
CA ASP A 473 -7.86 2.71 -34.82
C ASP A 473 -7.21 1.30 -34.84
N ASN A 474 -5.95 1.19 -35.29
CA ASN A 474 -5.24 -0.08 -35.39
C ASN A 474 -3.90 -0.12 -34.65
N THR A 475 -3.57 0.89 -33.83
CA THR A 475 -2.29 0.93 -33.09
C THR A 475 -2.48 1.34 -31.64
N PHE A 476 -1.74 0.71 -30.74
CA PHE A 476 -1.61 1.17 -29.36
C PHE A 476 -0.18 1.05 -28.86
N THR A 477 0.23 1.98 -28.02
CA THR A 477 1.46 1.88 -27.23
C THR A 477 1.17 1.07 -25.98
N LEU A 478 1.96 0.02 -25.74
CA LEU A 478 1.90 -0.82 -24.54
C LEU A 478 3.07 -0.46 -23.62
N THR A 479 2.78 0.19 -22.50
CA THR A 479 3.77 0.44 -21.44
C THR A 479 3.72 -0.70 -20.44
N ILE A 480 4.86 -1.35 -20.21
CA ILE A 480 5.05 -2.45 -19.27
C ILE A 480 5.95 -1.95 -18.14
N THR A 481 5.37 -1.65 -17.00
CA THR A 481 6.08 -1.24 -15.79
C THR A 481 6.30 -2.45 -14.90
N LEU A 482 7.53 -2.72 -14.47
CA LEU A 482 7.87 -3.89 -13.67
C LEU A 482 8.75 -3.55 -12.47
N ALA A 483 8.71 -4.42 -11.46
CA ALA A 483 9.62 -4.41 -10.33
C ALA A 483 9.94 -5.84 -9.87
N ASP A 484 11.12 -6.01 -9.25
CA ASP A 484 11.48 -7.21 -8.49
C ASP A 484 11.24 -6.95 -6.99
N PRO A 485 10.18 -7.51 -6.39
CA PRO A 485 9.92 -7.37 -4.95
C PRO A 485 11.03 -7.95 -4.07
N THR A 486 11.84 -8.88 -4.59
CA THR A 486 12.94 -9.45 -3.79
C THR A 486 14.10 -8.50 -3.58
N GLN A 487 14.24 -7.48 -4.44
CA GLN A 487 15.35 -6.52 -4.47
C GLN A 487 16.73 -7.17 -4.72
N ARG A 488 16.74 -8.32 -5.41
CA ARG A 488 17.96 -9.14 -5.59
C ARG A 488 18.33 -9.34 -7.05
N LEU A 489 17.36 -9.24 -7.95
CA LEU A 489 17.61 -9.38 -9.37
C LEU A 489 18.22 -8.10 -9.93
N THR A 490 19.19 -8.27 -10.81
CA THR A 490 19.80 -7.16 -11.55
C THR A 490 19.25 -7.01 -12.96
N GLN A 491 18.48 -7.99 -13.41
CA GLN A 491 17.86 -8.05 -14.72
C GLN A 491 16.59 -8.90 -14.63
N ALA A 492 15.60 -8.57 -15.45
CA ALA A 492 14.40 -9.37 -15.67
C ALA A 492 14.23 -9.64 -17.16
N SER A 493 13.99 -10.90 -17.51
CA SER A 493 13.67 -11.32 -18.88
C SER A 493 12.21 -11.76 -18.95
N PHE A 494 11.51 -11.33 -19.99
CA PHE A 494 10.12 -11.69 -20.22
C PHE A 494 9.80 -11.65 -21.70
N ASN A 495 8.79 -12.40 -22.11
CA ASN A 495 8.34 -12.40 -23.50
C ASN A 495 6.85 -12.13 -23.61
N LEU A 496 6.49 -11.49 -24.71
CA LEU A 496 5.11 -11.25 -25.09
C LEU A 496 4.91 -11.71 -26.53
N ARG A 497 3.80 -12.40 -26.76
CA ARG A 497 3.34 -12.81 -28.09
C ARG A 497 1.88 -12.42 -28.22
N LEU A 498 1.57 -11.66 -29.27
CA LEU A 498 0.21 -11.26 -29.59
C LEU A 498 -0.20 -11.97 -30.88
N THR A 499 -1.30 -12.72 -30.85
CA THR A 499 -1.83 -13.33 -32.07
C THR A 499 -2.54 -12.27 -32.91
N ASP A 500 -2.41 -12.33 -34.24
CA ASP A 500 -3.03 -11.39 -35.20
C ASP A 500 -2.57 -9.92 -35.10
N ALA A 501 -1.55 -9.65 -34.30
CA ALA A 501 -0.86 -8.36 -34.21
C ALA A 501 0.64 -8.51 -34.47
N ARG A 502 1.29 -7.38 -34.73
CA ARG A 502 2.74 -7.25 -34.78
C ARG A 502 3.13 -6.26 -33.71
N VAL A 503 4.22 -6.56 -33.04
CA VAL A 503 4.87 -5.60 -32.17
C VAL A 503 5.93 -4.88 -33.01
N ALA A 504 5.76 -3.58 -33.15
CA ALA A 504 6.68 -2.68 -33.82
C ALA A 504 7.56 -1.97 -32.77
N ASP A 505 8.69 -1.52 -33.27
CA ASP A 505 9.88 -1.29 -32.48
C ASP A 505 10.02 0.19 -32.12
N PHE A 506 9.99 0.52 -30.82
CA PHE A 506 10.20 1.89 -30.35
C PHE A 506 11.60 2.14 -29.77
N ASP A 507 12.37 1.09 -29.39
CA ASP A 507 13.48 1.28 -28.42
C ASP A 507 14.74 0.42 -28.72
N VAL A 508 15.23 0.40 -29.96
CA VAL A 508 16.40 -0.43 -30.40
C VAL A 508 17.77 0.16 -30.10
N ALA A 509 17.88 1.29 -29.39
CA ALA A 509 19.19 1.91 -29.24
C ALA A 509 20.12 1.16 -28.25
N ASP A 510 19.57 0.35 -27.33
CA ASP A 510 20.32 -0.27 -26.22
C ASP A 510 20.48 -1.81 -26.30
N GLY A 511 19.80 -2.48 -27.24
CA GLY A 511 19.85 -3.95 -27.40
C GLY A 511 18.99 -4.75 -26.40
N SER A 512 18.10 -4.11 -25.66
CA SER A 512 17.24 -4.74 -24.63
C SER A 512 15.98 -5.45 -25.16
N MET A 513 15.80 -5.50 -26.48
CA MET A 513 14.65 -6.14 -27.12
C MET A 513 15.09 -6.96 -28.34
N MET A 514 14.58 -8.20 -28.43
CA MET A 514 14.77 -9.09 -29.57
C MET A 514 13.42 -9.55 -30.12
N VAL A 515 13.19 -9.29 -31.41
CA VAL A 515 11.94 -9.66 -32.09
C VAL A 515 12.14 -10.96 -32.87
N PHE A 516 11.41 -12.01 -32.49
CA PHE A 516 11.42 -13.32 -33.13
C PHE A 516 10.05 -13.64 -33.75
N LYS A 517 9.89 -13.35 -35.04
CA LYS A 517 8.69 -13.64 -35.86
C LYS A 517 7.38 -13.07 -35.29
N ASP A 518 6.80 -13.71 -34.26
CA ASP A 518 5.55 -13.38 -33.57
C ASP A 518 5.72 -13.20 -32.05
N THR A 519 6.92 -13.38 -31.52
CA THR A 519 7.26 -13.20 -30.10
C THR A 519 8.26 -12.06 -29.96
N VAL A 520 8.08 -11.23 -28.94
CA VAL A 520 9.05 -10.21 -28.53
C VAL A 520 9.61 -10.62 -27.19
N GLU A 521 10.92 -10.82 -27.16
CA GLU A 521 11.69 -11.00 -25.93
C GLU A 521 12.20 -9.64 -25.49
N LEU A 522 11.97 -9.33 -24.22
CA LEU A 522 12.32 -8.07 -23.59
C LEU A 522 13.19 -8.37 -22.38
N GLU A 523 14.24 -7.58 -22.23
CA GLU A 523 15.07 -7.54 -21.04
C GLU A 523 15.01 -6.16 -20.42
N ALA A 524 14.92 -6.11 -19.09
CA ALA A 524 14.99 -4.87 -18.33
C ALA A 524 16.13 -4.95 -17.32
N GLU A 525 17.04 -3.97 -17.35
CA GLU A 525 17.98 -3.78 -16.25
C GLU A 525 17.21 -3.34 -15.01
N LEU A 526 17.37 -4.09 -13.92
CA LEU A 526 16.72 -3.78 -12.66
C LEU A 526 17.62 -2.90 -11.79
N PRO A 527 17.05 -1.92 -11.07
CA PRO A 527 17.81 -1.03 -10.20
C PRO A 527 18.52 -1.77 -9.06
N ARG A 528 19.60 -1.18 -8.55
CA ARG A 528 20.47 -1.76 -7.51
C ARG A 528 20.72 -0.77 -6.37
N GLY A 529 21.27 -1.24 -5.25
CA GLY A 529 21.54 -0.41 -4.06
C GLY A 529 20.23 0.17 -3.50
N GLY A 530 20.24 1.42 -3.04
CA GLY A 530 19.04 2.07 -2.51
C GLY A 530 17.88 2.27 -3.49
N LEU A 531 18.07 1.95 -4.79
CA LEU A 531 16.99 1.92 -5.78
C LEU A 531 16.41 0.51 -5.98
N ALA A 532 17.00 -0.55 -5.41
CA ALA A 532 16.55 -1.92 -5.62
C ALA A 532 15.08 -2.09 -5.21
N GLY A 533 14.26 -2.64 -6.10
CA GLY A 533 12.81 -2.73 -5.93
C GLY A 533 12.00 -1.54 -6.48
N SER A 534 12.65 -0.46 -6.94
CA SER A 534 11.95 0.60 -7.68
C SER A 534 11.48 0.11 -9.05
N SER A 535 10.40 0.70 -9.55
CA SER A 535 9.81 0.33 -10.84
C SER A 535 10.66 0.81 -12.03
N VAL A 536 10.71 0.01 -13.08
CA VAL A 536 11.24 0.36 -14.40
C VAL A 536 10.18 0.13 -15.45
N ALA A 537 10.23 0.83 -16.58
CA ALA A 537 9.24 0.71 -17.65
C ALA A 537 9.89 0.38 -18.99
N LYS A 538 9.17 -0.37 -19.81
CA LYS A 538 9.48 -0.65 -21.22
C LYS A 538 8.24 -0.35 -22.07
N GLU A 539 8.42 0.20 -23.25
CA GLU A 539 7.33 0.52 -24.15
C GLU A 539 7.48 -0.25 -25.47
N VAL A 540 6.36 -0.74 -26.00
CA VAL A 540 6.32 -1.37 -27.32
C VAL A 540 5.12 -0.86 -28.11
N LEU A 541 5.27 -0.74 -29.44
CA LEU A 541 4.15 -0.42 -30.32
C LEU A 541 3.45 -1.72 -30.69
N VAL A 542 2.13 -1.77 -30.60
CA VAL A 542 1.33 -2.87 -31.11
C VAL A 542 0.48 -2.36 -32.26
N GLU A 543 0.55 -3.02 -33.42
CA GLU A 543 -0.28 -2.69 -34.58
C GLU A 543 -1.06 -3.92 -35.05
N TRP A 544 -2.21 -3.71 -35.70
CA TRP A 544 -3.15 -4.73 -36.19
C TRP A 544 -3.42 -4.58 -37.69
N GLY A 545 -3.66 -5.69 -38.40
CA GLY A 545 -4.21 -5.67 -39.77
C GLY A 545 -3.20 -5.52 -40.92
N PHE A 546 -2.05 -6.19 -40.80
CA PHE A 546 -0.97 -6.19 -41.81
C PHE A 546 -1.23 -7.03 -43.05
#